data_AF-A0A7Z0NKQ5-F1
#
_entry.id   AF-A0A7Z0NKQ5-F1
#
_cell.length_a   1.000
_cell.length_b   1.000
_cell.length_c   1.000
_cell.angle_alpha   90.00
_cell.angle_beta   90.00
_cell.angle_gamma   90.00
#
_symmetry.space_group_name_H-M   'P 1'
#
loop_
_entity.id
_entity.type
_entity.pdbx_description
1 polymer ?
#
loop_
_entity_poly.entity_id
_entity_poly.type
_entity_poly.pdbx_seq_one_letter_code
_entity_poly.pdbx_strand_id
1 'polypeptide(L)' 'MSQPAERHSEQQEQLAALGQPPEGRDTLPEPDFAREHDVTAVDRDIITGADADEREEESPRGWSGEES' A
#
# COMPACT_ATOMS: atom_id res chain seq x y z
N MET A 1 40.36 33.74 -14.23
CA MET A 1 39.08 33.89 -14.96
C MET A 1 39.34 33.35 -16.36
N SER A 2 38.75 32.28 -16.89
CA SER A 2 37.53 31.55 -16.55
C SER A 2 37.62 30.16 -17.19
N GLN A 3 37.24 29.10 -16.48
CA GLN A 3 36.82 27.87 -17.14
C GLN A 3 35.34 28.06 -17.50
N PRO A 4 34.88 27.71 -18.72
CA PRO A 4 33.45 27.60 -18.94
C PRO A 4 33.01 26.34 -18.21
N ALA A 5 32.27 26.51 -17.12
CA ALA A 5 31.45 25.45 -16.59
C ALA A 5 30.48 25.07 -17.70
N GLU A 6 30.75 23.95 -18.37
CA GLU A 6 29.78 23.29 -19.22
C GLU A 6 28.53 23.13 -18.37
N ARG A 7 27.51 23.93 -18.68
CA ARG A 7 26.20 23.83 -18.06
C ARG A 7 25.63 22.50 -18.52
N HIS A 8 25.90 21.47 -17.73
CA HIS A 8 25.31 20.14 -17.83
C HIS A 8 23.84 20.27 -17.38
N SER A 9 23.08 21.03 -18.14
CA SER A 9 21.66 21.23 -17.92
C SER A 9 21.04 21.06 -19.28
N GLU A 10 20.57 19.84 -19.55
CA GLU A 10 19.39 19.54 -20.37
C GLU A 10 19.29 18.03 -20.54
N GLN A 11 18.11 17.48 -20.25
CA GLN A 11 17.76 16.05 -20.30
C GLN A 11 18.14 15.23 -19.07
N GLN A 12 17.70 15.67 -17.89
CA GLN A 12 17.03 14.67 -17.05
C GLN A 12 15.86 14.17 -17.90
N GLU A 13 15.97 12.97 -18.47
CA GLU A 13 14.79 12.26 -18.97
C GLU A 13 13.73 12.40 -17.88
N GLN A 14 12.55 12.89 -18.23
CA GLN A 14 11.42 13.04 -17.30
C GLN A 14 10.92 11.63 -16.98
N LEU A 15 11.73 10.89 -16.22
CA LEU A 15 11.38 9.58 -15.71
C LEU A 15 10.23 9.81 -14.75
N ALA A 16 9.09 9.19 -15.06
CA ALA A 16 7.94 9.22 -14.19
C ALA A 16 8.34 8.76 -12.77
N ALA A 17 7.70 9.33 -11.76
CA ALA A 17 7.94 8.87 -10.40
C ALA A 17 7.56 7.39 -10.27
N LEU A 18 8.28 6.66 -9.42
CA LEU A 18 7.94 5.26 -9.14
C LEU A 18 6.50 5.18 -8.59
N GLY A 19 5.67 4.37 -9.24
CA GLY A 19 4.26 4.22 -8.89
C GLY A 19 3.34 5.29 -9.48
N GLN A 20 3.86 6.25 -10.25
CA GLN A 20 3.01 7.14 -11.03
C GLN A 20 2.33 6.34 -12.14
N PRO A 21 0.99 6.30 -12.19
CA PRO A 21 0.30 5.62 -13.27
C PRO A 21 0.63 6.32 -14.60
N PRO A 22 0.66 5.57 -15.71
CA PRO A 22 0.85 6.16 -17.01
C PRO A 22 -0.22 7.23 -17.28
N GLU A 23 0.14 8.27 -18.01
CA GLU A 23 -0.82 9.29 -18.42
C GLU A 23 -1.94 8.68 -19.27
N GLY A 24 -3.17 9.10 -19.03
CA GLY A 24 -4.35 8.58 -19.72
C GLY A 24 -5.50 8.33 -18.77
N ARG A 25 -6.69 8.12 -19.34
CA ARG A 25 -7.84 7.66 -18.58
C ARG A 25 -7.70 6.17 -18.38
N ASP A 26 -7.87 5.68 -17.16
CA ASP A 26 -7.98 4.24 -16.93
C ASP A 26 -9.17 3.70 -17.74
N THR A 27 -8.88 2.72 -18.59
CA THR A 27 -9.87 2.05 -19.44
C THR A 27 -10.28 0.71 -18.87
N LEU A 28 -9.66 0.27 -17.76
CA LEU A 28 -10.07 -0.92 -17.06
C LEU A 28 -11.49 -0.71 -16.50
N PRO A 29 -12.28 -1.79 -16.40
CA PRO A 29 -13.55 -1.73 -15.68
C PRO A 29 -13.32 -1.28 -14.24
N GLU A 30 -14.26 -0.51 -13.70
CA GLU A 30 -14.26 -0.17 -12.28
C GLU A 30 -14.25 -1.46 -11.45
N PRO A 31 -13.31 -1.62 -10.50
CA PRO A 31 -13.31 -2.77 -9.61
C PRO A 31 -14.59 -2.82 -8.78
N ASP A 32 -15.14 -4.02 -8.62
CA ASP A 32 -16.28 -4.23 -7.73
C ASP A 32 -15.77 -4.42 -6.29
N PHE A 33 -15.37 -3.30 -5.68
CA PHE A 33 -14.83 -3.27 -4.31
C PHE A 33 -15.83 -3.78 -3.28
N ALA A 34 -17.14 -3.61 -3.51
CA ALA A 34 -18.17 -4.10 -2.59
C ALA A 34 -18.18 -5.62 -2.55
N ARG A 35 -18.22 -6.28 -3.72
CA ARG A 35 -18.14 -7.74 -3.79
C ARG A 35 -16.80 -8.27 -3.29
N GLU A 36 -15.69 -7.60 -3.61
CA GLU A 36 -14.38 -8.01 -3.09
C GLU A 36 -14.34 -7.92 -1.55
N HIS A 37 -14.85 -6.85 -0.97
CA HIS A 37 -14.98 -6.70 0.48
C HIS A 37 -15.81 -7.83 1.07
N ASP A 38 -16.97 -8.16 0.51
CA ASP A 38 -17.82 -9.24 1.04
C ASP A 38 -17.14 -10.62 1.02
N VAL A 39 -16.24 -10.86 0.05
CA VAL A 39 -15.50 -12.12 -0.07
C VAL A 39 -14.25 -12.16 0.80
N THR A 40 -13.66 -11.01 1.12
CA THR A 40 -12.37 -10.89 1.80
C THR A 40 -12.47 -10.34 3.22
N ALA A 41 -13.66 -9.89 3.63
CA ALA A 41 -13.91 -9.41 4.96
C ALA A 41 -13.61 -10.49 5.99
N VAL A 42 -13.01 -10.07 7.09
CA VAL A 42 -12.81 -10.91 8.26
C VAL A 42 -14.18 -11.27 8.83
N ASP A 43 -14.30 -12.50 9.35
CA ASP A 43 -15.53 -12.96 9.97
C ASP A 43 -15.98 -12.00 11.09
N ARG A 44 -17.29 -11.78 11.18
CA ARG A 44 -17.86 -10.89 12.19
C ARG A 44 -17.60 -11.40 13.60
N ASP A 45 -17.55 -12.71 13.80
CA ASP A 45 -17.29 -13.29 15.12
C ASP A 45 -15.88 -12.94 15.60
N ILE A 46 -14.91 -12.93 14.69
CA ILE A 46 -13.53 -12.47 14.94
C ILE A 46 -13.52 -10.98 15.29
N ILE A 47 -14.22 -10.14 14.52
CA ILE A 47 -14.23 -8.68 14.73
C ILE A 47 -14.93 -8.30 16.05
N THR A 48 -15.97 -9.05 16.42
CA THR A 48 -16.74 -8.80 17.64
C THR A 48 -16.15 -9.50 18.87
N GLY A 49 -15.15 -10.36 18.68
CA GLY A 49 -14.57 -11.18 19.74
C GLY A 49 -15.52 -12.27 20.25
N ALA A 50 -16.54 -12.62 19.47
CA ALA A 50 -17.43 -13.74 19.78
C ALA A 50 -16.71 -15.10 19.66
N ASP A 51 -15.60 -15.16 18.92
CA ASP A 51 -14.73 -16.32 18.79
C ASP A 51 -13.61 -16.38 19.86
N ALA A 52 -13.62 -15.48 20.86
CA ALA A 52 -12.52 -15.35 21.82
C ALA A 52 -12.23 -16.64 22.61
N ASP A 53 -13.25 -17.47 22.83
CA ASP A 53 -13.11 -18.76 23.52
C ASP A 53 -12.57 -19.89 22.62
N GLU A 54 -12.57 -19.69 21.29
CA GLU A 54 -12.15 -20.68 20.30
C GLU A 54 -10.71 -20.44 19.80
N ARG A 55 -10.23 -19.19 19.85
CA ARG A 55 -8.92 -18.79 19.34
C ARG A 55 -7.82 -18.87 20.40
N GLU A 56 -6.57 -18.98 19.93
CA GLU A 56 -5.39 -18.91 20.80
C GLU A 56 -5.26 -17.52 21.44
N GLU A 57 -4.66 -17.47 22.63
CA GLU A 57 -4.43 -16.22 23.34
C GLU A 57 -3.50 -15.30 22.54
N GLU A 58 -3.86 -14.02 22.44
CA GLU A 58 -3.04 -13.04 21.74
C GLU A 58 -1.70 -12.83 22.46
N SER A 59 -0.60 -12.84 21.71
CA SER A 59 0.71 -12.56 22.27
C SER A 59 0.72 -11.16 22.89
N PRO A 60 1.11 -11.00 24.17
CA PRO A 60 1.20 -9.70 24.81
C PRO A 60 2.23 -8.76 24.16
N ARG A 61 3.11 -9.29 23.30
CA ARG A 61 4.12 -8.52 22.54
C ARG A 61 3.71 -8.24 21.09
N GLY A 62 2.48 -8.59 20.72
CA GLY A 62 2.02 -8.53 19.32
C GLY A 62 2.85 -9.41 18.37
N TRP A 63 2.67 -9.21 17.06
CA TRP A 63 3.44 -9.91 16.02
C TRP A 63 4.88 -9.40 15.87
N SER A 64 5.13 -8.14 16.24
CA SER A 64 6.46 -7.53 16.16
C SER A 64 7.41 -8.01 17.27
N GLY A 65 6.85 -8.53 18.37
CA GLY A 65 7.63 -8.94 19.54
C GLY A 65 8.23 -7.77 20.33
N GLU A 66 7.89 -6.53 19.99
CA GLU A 66 8.40 -5.33 20.65
C GLU A 66 7.60 -5.01 21.93
N GLU A 67 8.32 -4.68 23.01
CA GLU A 67 7.69 -4.17 24.23
C GLU A 67 7.40 -2.67 24.04
N SER A 68 6.17 -2.25 24.37
CA SER A 68 5.73 -0.84 24.31
C SER A 68 6.34 0.02 25.41
#